data_AF-A0A935U482-F1
#
_entry.id   AF-A0A935U482-F1
#
_cell.length_a   1.000
_cell.length_b   1.000
_cell.length_c   1.000
_cell.angle_alpha   90.00
_cell.angle_beta   90.00
_cell.angle_gamma   90.00
#
_symmetry.space_group_name_H-M   'P 1'
#
loop_
_entity.id
_entity.type
_entity.pdbx_description
1 polymer ?
#
loop_
_entity_poly.entity_id
_entity_poly.type
_entity_poly.pdbx_seq_one_letter_code
_entity_poly.pdbx_strand_id
1 'polypeptide(L)'
;MIPPLVISTATAPTESEYVYKGDRLRDPFVPLIGGGAGAVAAAVQPELGSFNPAGAELKGILKSPTGRWAILRTTDGGVYIVQNGKVHDPKRRVVDGYQGVIKERTLILLGPKNEEVELRLKKDEEAANNKP
;
A
#
# COMPACT_ATOMS: atom_id res chain seq x y z
N MET A 1 52.59 -31.92 -18.60
CA MET A 1 52.91 -30.52 -18.19
C MET A 1 51.64 -29.91 -17.63
N ILE A 2 51.65 -29.45 -16.38
CA ILE A 2 50.52 -28.79 -15.71
C ILE A 2 50.85 -27.28 -15.69
N PRO A 3 49.96 -26.36 -16.11
CA PRO A 3 50.26 -24.93 -16.02
C PRO A 3 50.09 -24.43 -14.57
N PRO A 4 50.85 -23.41 -14.14
CA PRO A 4 50.78 -22.88 -12.78
C PRO A 4 49.56 -21.96 -12.59
N LEU A 5 49.00 -22.00 -11.39
CA LEU A 5 47.87 -21.18 -10.95
C LEU A 5 48.34 -19.74 -10.73
N VAL A 6 47.77 -18.78 -11.47
CA VAL A 6 48.04 -17.35 -11.31
C VAL A 6 47.12 -16.83 -10.20
N ILE A 7 47.69 -16.47 -9.05
CA ILE A 7 46.95 -15.86 -7.95
C ILE A 7 46.84 -14.37 -8.24
N SER A 8 45.67 -13.93 -8.71
CA SER A 8 45.38 -12.52 -8.97
C SER A 8 45.10 -11.81 -7.64
N THR A 9 46.04 -11.01 -7.15
CA THR A 9 45.83 -10.17 -5.96
C THR A 9 44.96 -8.99 -6.34
N ALA A 10 43.66 -9.08 -6.05
CA ALA A 10 42.73 -7.96 -6.19
C ALA A 10 43.05 -6.89 -5.12
N THR A 11 43.58 -5.75 -5.58
CA THR A 11 43.70 -4.52 -4.82
C THR A 11 42.34 -4.11 -4.24
N ALA A 12 42.24 -4.03 -2.92
CA ALA A 12 41.05 -3.52 -2.25
C ALA A 12 40.85 -2.03 -2.59
N PRO A 13 39.62 -1.60 -2.96
CA PRO A 13 39.35 -0.19 -3.26
C PRO A 13 39.49 0.63 -1.97
N THR A 14 40.28 1.70 -2.07
CA THR A 14 40.51 2.67 -1.00
C THR A 14 39.17 3.34 -0.65
N GLU A 15 38.72 3.14 0.59
CA GLU A 15 37.48 3.72 1.10
C GLU A 15 37.62 5.24 1.12
N SER A 16 36.90 5.93 0.24
CA SER A 16 36.89 7.39 0.22
C SER A 16 36.12 7.90 1.44
N GLU A 17 36.83 8.56 2.36
CA GLU A 17 36.28 9.15 3.57
C GLU A 17 35.18 10.16 3.22
N TYR A 18 33.93 9.82 3.56
CA TYR A 18 32.78 10.67 3.27
C TYR A 18 32.63 11.73 4.38
N VAL A 19 33.06 12.96 4.09
CA VAL A 19 32.93 14.09 5.02
C VAL A 19 31.59 14.81 4.80
N TYR A 20 30.68 14.71 5.76
CA TYR A 20 29.40 15.42 5.75
C TYR A 20 29.59 16.92 5.98
N LYS A 21 29.35 17.74 4.94
CA LYS A 21 29.54 19.20 4.95
C LYS A 21 28.32 20.00 5.44
N GLY A 22 27.19 19.34 5.74
CA GLY A 22 25.98 20.01 6.22
C GLY A 22 25.20 20.79 5.15
N ASP A 23 25.70 20.93 3.92
CA ASP A 23 25.03 21.62 2.81
C ASP A 23 23.71 20.98 2.36
N ARG A 24 23.48 19.72 2.74
CA ARG A 24 22.22 18.99 2.48
C ARG A 24 21.69 18.49 3.80
N LEU A 25 20.43 18.79 4.10
CA LEU A 25 19.67 18.33 5.27
C LEU A 25 19.47 16.79 5.21
N ARG A 26 20.55 16.03 5.35
CA ARG A 26 20.54 14.56 5.27
C ARG A 26 21.14 13.99 6.55
N ASP A 27 20.43 13.06 7.16
CA ASP A 27 20.91 12.38 8.36
C ASP A 27 22.16 11.55 8.03
N PRO A 28 23.30 11.79 8.72
CA PRO A 28 24.57 11.12 8.45
C PRO A 28 24.58 9.63 8.82
N PHE A 29 23.59 9.12 9.55
CA PHE A 29 23.52 7.70 9.92
C PHE A 29 22.70 6.84 8.96
N VAL A 30 22.17 7.41 7.87
CA VAL A 30 21.45 6.66 6.84
C VAL A 30 22.43 6.23 5.73
N PRO A 31 22.72 4.93 5.56
CA PRO A 31 23.70 4.45 4.58
C PRO A 31 23.31 4.85 3.14
N LEU A 32 24.31 5.21 2.32
CA LEU A 32 24.13 5.43 0.88
C LEU A 32 23.92 4.08 0.17
N ILE A 33 22.68 3.61 0.13
CA ILE A 33 22.31 2.48 -0.73
C ILE A 33 22.03 3.04 -2.12
N GLY A 34 22.97 2.86 -3.06
CA GLY A 34 22.76 3.09 -4.49
C GLY A 34 22.98 4.53 -4.95
N GLY A 35 23.94 4.71 -5.85
CA GLY A 35 24.20 5.97 -6.53
C GLY A 35 23.10 6.36 -7.50
N GLY A 36 23.05 7.66 -7.81
CA GLY A 36 22.26 8.20 -8.91
C GLY A 36 21.01 8.93 -8.46
N ALA A 37 20.85 10.14 -9.00
CA ALA A 37 19.80 11.08 -8.69
C ALA A 37 18.39 10.49 -8.83
N GLY A 38 17.49 10.92 -7.93
CA GLY A 38 16.07 11.04 -8.28
C GLY A 38 15.28 9.73 -8.32
N ALA A 39 15.30 8.95 -7.25
CA ALA A 39 14.18 8.08 -6.95
C ALA A 39 13.60 8.46 -5.59
N VAL A 40 12.99 9.66 -5.53
CA VAL A 40 11.71 9.72 -4.82
C VAL A 40 10.91 8.59 -5.42
N ALA A 41 10.59 7.57 -4.63
CA ALA A 41 9.57 6.62 -5.02
C ALA A 41 8.32 7.45 -5.27
N ALA A 42 8.12 7.86 -6.52
CA ALA A 42 6.80 8.11 -7.03
C ALA A 42 6.09 6.80 -6.73
N ALA A 43 5.31 6.80 -5.65
CA ALA A 43 4.31 5.77 -5.45
C ALA A 43 3.60 5.74 -6.79
N VAL A 44 3.86 4.68 -7.57
CA VAL A 44 3.19 4.44 -8.83
C VAL A 44 1.74 4.40 -8.41
N GLN A 45 1.04 5.52 -8.58
CA GLN A 45 -0.39 5.54 -8.42
C GLN A 45 -0.83 4.68 -9.58
N PRO A 46 -1.34 3.46 -9.33
CA PRO A 46 -1.92 2.71 -10.42
C PRO A 46 -2.94 3.66 -11.07
N GLU A 47 -2.93 3.75 -12.39
CA GLU A 47 -4.05 4.34 -13.12
C GLU A 47 -5.27 3.58 -12.62
N LEU A 48 -6.03 4.19 -11.70
CA LEU A 48 -7.13 3.53 -11.03
C LEU A 48 -8.15 3.28 -12.12
N GLY A 49 -8.31 2.01 -12.48
CA GLY A 49 -9.43 1.57 -13.30
C GLY A 49 -10.74 1.89 -12.60
N SER A 50 -11.85 1.68 -13.32
CA SER A 50 -13.18 1.79 -12.73
C SER A 50 -13.26 0.96 -11.44
N PHE A 51 -13.80 1.55 -10.36
CA PHE A 51 -13.96 0.85 -9.09
C PHE A 51 -14.72 -0.46 -9.30
N ASN A 52 -14.10 -1.58 -8.91
CA ASN A 52 -14.70 -2.90 -8.99
C ASN A 52 -14.90 -3.46 -7.56
N PRO A 53 -16.15 -3.61 -7.09
CA PRO A 53 -16.42 -4.10 -5.73
C PRO A 53 -16.06 -5.59 -5.56
N ALA A 54 -16.08 -6.40 -6.62
CA ALA A 54 -15.79 -7.83 -6.54
C ALA A 54 -14.32 -8.15 -6.17
N GLY A 55 -13.40 -7.25 -6.52
CA GLY A 55 -11.98 -7.34 -6.16
C GLY A 55 -11.61 -6.53 -4.91
N ALA A 56 -12.59 -5.97 -4.19
CA ALA A 56 -12.33 -5.14 -3.03
C ALA A 56 -12.22 -5.97 -1.76
N GLU A 57 -11.26 -5.63 -0.91
CA GLU A 57 -11.05 -6.26 0.39
C GLU A 57 -11.18 -5.20 1.49
N LEU A 58 -11.98 -5.49 2.52
CA LEU A 58 -12.11 -4.63 3.69
C LEU A 58 -10.88 -4.76 4.59
N LYS A 59 -10.08 -3.69 4.67
CA LYS A 59 -8.87 -3.65 5.51
C LYS A 59 -9.16 -3.23 6.94
N GLY A 60 -10.14 -2.36 7.14
CA GLY A 60 -10.42 -1.81 8.47
C GLY A 60 -11.68 -0.97 8.51
N ILE A 61 -12.23 -0.85 9.71
CA ILE A 61 -13.31 0.10 10.03
C ILE A 61 -12.79 1.03 11.14
N LEU A 62 -12.80 2.33 10.87
CA LEU A 62 -12.43 3.38 11.80
C LEU A 62 -13.69 3.97 12.43
N LYS A 63 -13.69 4.15 13.76
CA LYS A 63 -14.75 4.86 14.48
C LYS A 63 -14.28 6.30 14.72
N SER A 64 -15.00 7.27 14.16
CA SER A 64 -14.81 8.71 14.31
C SER A 64 -16.00 9.31 15.08
N PRO A 65 -15.84 10.45 15.77
CA PRO A 65 -16.98 11.20 16.33
C PRO A 65 -18.05 11.55 15.28
N THR A 66 -17.66 11.74 14.02
CA THR A 66 -18.56 12.06 12.91
C THR A 66 -19.18 10.83 12.25
N GLY A 67 -18.77 9.61 12.61
CA GLY A 67 -19.34 8.39 12.06
C GLY A 67 -18.33 7.26 11.91
N ARG A 68 -18.71 6.21 11.17
CA ARG A 68 -17.81 5.08 10.86
C ARG A 68 -17.25 5.24 9.46
N TRP A 69 -15.98 4.95 9.30
CA TRP A 69 -15.28 4.96 8.01
C TRP A 69 -14.80 3.55 7.72
N ALA A 70 -14.95 3.08 6.49
CA ALA A 70 -14.39 1.80 6.07
C ALA A 70 -13.27 2.01 5.06
N ILE A 71 -12.19 1.24 5.19
CA ILE A 71 -11.04 1.30 4.29
C ILE A 71 -11.01 0.03 3.46
N LEU A 72 -11.02 0.21 2.15
CA LEU A 72 -11.04 -0.84 1.14
C LEU A 72 -9.74 -0.83 0.37
N ARG A 73 -9.28 -2.01 -0.01
CA ARG A 73 -8.17 -2.18 -0.96
C ARG A 73 -8.63 -3.04 -2.12
N THR A 74 -8.49 -2.56 -3.35
CA THR A 74 -8.78 -3.37 -4.54
C THR A 74 -7.57 -4.19 -4.96
N THR A 75 -7.81 -5.20 -5.81
CA THR A 75 -6.77 -6.02 -6.44
C THR A 75 -5.74 -5.18 -7.19
N ASP A 76 -6.16 -4.06 -7.78
CA ASP A 76 -5.29 -3.12 -8.51
C ASP A 76 -4.39 -2.28 -7.59
N GLY A 77 -4.48 -2.48 -6.27
CA GLY A 77 -3.72 -1.75 -5.27
C GLY A 77 -4.33 -0.39 -4.90
N GLY A 78 -5.47 -0.02 -5.48
CA GLY A 78 -6.21 1.19 -5.13
C GLY A 78 -6.78 1.13 -3.71
N VAL A 79 -6.73 2.26 -3.00
CA VAL A 79 -7.28 2.40 -1.65
C VAL A 79 -8.52 3.27 -1.67
N TYR A 80 -9.67 2.70 -1.34
CA TYR A 80 -10.94 3.40 -1.35
C TYR A 80 -11.43 3.60 0.08
N ILE A 81 -12.13 4.70 0.32
CA ILE A 81 -12.64 5.05 1.65
C ILE A 81 -14.15 5.17 1.56
N VAL A 82 -14.88 4.45 2.39
CA VAL A 82 -16.32 4.66 2.55
C VAL A 82 -16.55 5.56 3.74
N GLN A 83 -17.20 6.70 3.51
CA GLN A 83 -17.55 7.66 4.55
C GLN A 83 -18.97 8.18 4.30
N ASN A 84 -19.81 8.19 5.34
CA ASN A 84 -21.18 8.72 5.29
C ASN A 84 -22.02 8.13 4.13
N GLY A 85 -21.86 6.84 3.85
CA GLY A 85 -22.58 6.17 2.77
C GLY A 85 -21.94 6.29 1.38
N LYS A 86 -20.92 7.13 1.20
CA LYS A 86 -20.28 7.42 -0.08
C LYS A 86 -18.92 6.75 -0.19
N VAL A 87 -18.61 6.21 -1.36
CA VAL A 87 -17.29 5.65 -1.67
C VAL A 87 -16.42 6.77 -2.24
N HIS A 88 -15.20 6.88 -1.73
CA HIS A 88 -14.21 7.86 -2.14
C HIS A 88 -12.98 7.17 -2.72
N ASP A 89 -12.48 7.72 -3.81
CA ASP A 89 -11.21 7.35 -4.43
C ASP A 89 -10.01 7.78 -3.58
N PRO A 90 -8.80 7.25 -3.88
CA PRO A 90 -7.52 7.80 -3.41
C PRO A 90 -7.38 9.32 -3.62
N LYS A 91 -8.03 9.87 -4.65
CA LYS A 91 -8.07 11.30 -4.97
C LYS A 91 -9.15 12.07 -4.20
N ARG A 92 -9.80 11.43 -3.21
CA ARG A 92 -10.96 11.93 -2.43
C ARG A 92 -12.21 12.29 -3.25
N ARG A 93 -12.26 11.90 -4.52
CA ARG A 93 -13.44 12.07 -5.37
C ARG A 93 -14.48 11.04 -4.99
N VAL A 94 -15.75 11.42 -5.04
CA VAL A 94 -16.84 10.47 -4.82
C VAL A 94 -16.94 9.59 -6.06
N VAL A 95 -17.04 8.28 -5.85
CA VAL A 95 -17.29 7.31 -6.92
C VAL A 95 -18.79 7.25 -7.14
N ASP A 96 -19.24 7.75 -8.28
CA ASP A 96 -20.67 7.77 -8.62
C ASP A 96 -21.22 6.34 -8.80
N GLY A 97 -22.47 6.15 -8.38
CA GLY A 97 -23.16 4.86 -8.50
C GLY A 97 -22.82 3.83 -7.42
N TYR A 98 -21.87 4.11 -6.53
CA TYR A 98 -21.54 3.23 -5.42
C TYR A 98 -21.89 3.84 -4.06
N GLN A 99 -22.56 3.05 -3.23
CA GLN A 99 -22.88 3.40 -1.86
C GLN A 99 -22.41 2.30 -0.91
N GLY A 100 -22.13 2.68 0.34
CA GLY A 100 -21.62 1.73 1.32
C GLY A 100 -22.27 1.88 2.69
N VAL A 101 -22.86 0.79 3.19
CA VAL A 101 -23.43 0.71 4.54
C VAL A 101 -22.42 0.05 5.46
N ILE A 102 -21.94 0.80 6.45
CA ILE A 102 -20.92 0.35 7.39
C ILE A 102 -21.58 -0.19 8.66
N LYS A 103 -21.53 -1.51 8.86
CA LYS A 103 -21.90 -2.17 10.11
C LYS A 103 -20.71 -2.19 11.08
N GLU A 104 -20.73 -3.05 12.10
CA GLU A 104 -19.66 -3.07 13.11
C GLU A 104 -18.38 -3.76 12.62
N ARG A 105 -18.51 -4.87 11.89
CA ARG A 105 -17.38 -5.63 11.33
C ARG A 105 -17.53 -5.92 9.83
N THR A 106 -18.57 -5.36 9.23
CA THR A 106 -19.00 -5.66 7.87
C THR A 106 -19.26 -4.37 7.12
N LEU A 107 -18.88 -4.33 5.85
CA LEU A 107 -19.27 -3.30 4.91
C LEU A 107 -20.16 -3.94 3.84
N ILE A 108 -21.30 -3.34 3.56
CA ILE A 108 -22.17 -3.72 2.44
C ILE A 108 -22.02 -2.64 1.38
N LEU A 109 -21.51 -2.99 0.21
CA LEU A 109 -21.43 -2.11 -0.94
C LEU A 109 -22.64 -2.35 -1.85
N LEU A 110 -23.29 -1.27 -2.26
CA LEU A 110 -24.34 -1.26 -3.26
C LEU A 110 -23.80 -0.60 -4.52
N GLY A 111 -23.79 -1.35 -5.62
CA GLY A 111 -23.39 -0.85 -6.94
C GLY A 111 -24.57 -0.30 -7.76
N PRO A 112 -24.30 0.29 -8.94
CA PRO A 112 -25.30 0.96 -9.77
C PRO A 112 -26.33 0.02 -10.39
N LYS A 113 -26.07 -1.30 -10.40
CA LYS A 113 -26.97 -2.34 -10.90
C LYS A 113 -27.71 -3.10 -9.79
N ASN A 114 -27.84 -2.50 -8.60
CA ASN A 114 -28.31 -3.18 -7.37
C ASN A 114 -27.47 -4.42 -7.03
N GLU A 115 -26.18 -4.39 -7.37
CA GLU A 115 -25.25 -5.43 -6.98
C GLU A 115 -24.85 -5.19 -5.53
N GLU A 116 -25.13 -6.16 -4.66
CA GLU A 116 -24.78 -6.11 -3.25
C GLU A 116 -23.54 -6.95 -2.99
N VAL A 117 -22.48 -6.32 -2.50
CA VAL A 117 -21.24 -7.00 -2.12
C VAL A 117 -21.00 -6.83 -0.63
N GLU A 118 -21.07 -7.93 0.11
CA GLU A 118 -20.76 -7.96 1.54
C GLU A 118 -19.26 -8.25 1.74
N LEU A 119 -18.57 -7.33 2.41
CA LEU A 119 -17.15 -7.46 2.74
C LEU A 119 -16.97 -7.54 4.25
N ARG A 120 -16.23 -8.54 4.71
CA ARG A 120 -15.90 -8.78 6.13
C ARG A 120 -14.42 -8.54 6.38
N LEU A 121 -14.08 -8.24 7.63
CA LEU A 121 -12.68 -8.09 8.04
C LEU A 121 -12.00 -9.46 8.07
N LYS A 122 -10.87 -9.61 7.36
CA LYS A 122 -10.09 -10.87 7.34
C LYS A 122 -9.67 -11.36 8.72
N LYS A 123 -9.54 -10.47 9.71
CA LYS A 123 -9.21 -10.84 11.09
C LYS A 123 -10.27 -11.74 11.73
N ASP A 124 -11.53 -11.65 11.29
CA ASP A 124 -12.62 -12.52 11.75
C ASP A 124 -12.70 -13.83 10.92
N GLU A 125 -12.25 -13.85 9.66
CA GLU A 125 -12.22 -15.09 8.85
C GLU A 125 -11.18 -16.11 9.35
N GLU A 126 -10.01 -15.64 9.80
CA GLU A 126 -8.97 -16.49 10.37
C GLU A 126 -9.39 -17.06 11.74
N ALA A 127 -10.21 -16.33 12.49
CA ALA A 127 -10.79 -16.80 13.76
C ALA A 127 -11.92 -17.83 13.57
N ALA A 128 -12.62 -17.81 12.43
CA ALA A 128 -13.67 -18.78 12.12
C ALA A 128 -13.13 -20.13 11.62
N ASN A 129 -11.95 -20.13 10.99
CA ASN A 129 -11.34 -21.32 10.41
C ASN A 129 -10.42 -22.09 11.37
N ASN A 130 -10.20 -21.56 12.57
CA ASN A 130 -9.40 -22.18 13.63
C ASN A 130 -10.27 -22.55 14.83
N LYS A 131 -11.28 -23.40 14.59
CA LYS A 131 -12.04 -24.06 15.66
C LYS A 131 -11.57 -25.52 15.74
N PRO A 132 -11.16 -26.01 16.94
CA PRO A 132 -10.65 -27.37 17.11
C PRO A 132 -11.70 -28.45 16.83
#